data_AF-A0A967MMC3-F1
#
_entry.id   AF-A0A967MMC3-F1
#
_cell.length_a   1.000
_cell.length_b   1.000
_cell.length_c   1.000
_cell.angle_alpha   90.00
_cell.angle_beta   90.00
_cell.angle_gamma   90.00
#
_symmetry.space_group_name_H-M   'P 1'
#
loop_
_entity.id
_entity.type
_entity.pdbx_description
1 polymer ?
#
loop_
_entity_poly.entity_id
_entity_poly.type
_entity_poly.pdbx_seq_one_letter_code
_entity_poly.pdbx_strand_id
1 'polypeptide(L)' 'ALDLQDRTFCWGANSVGQLGDGTTDASLEPVQVTSTLAFARLAIGNNHGCGITSGGLVQCWGANGVGQLGDGTTTNRPT' A
#
# COMPACT_ATOMS: atom_id res chain seq x y z
N ALA A 1 -2.09 -6.80 6.67
CA ALA A 1 -2.41 -8.24 6.77
C ALA A 1 -2.84 -8.78 5.42
N LEU A 2 -2.62 -10.07 5.19
CA LEU A 2 -3.23 -10.83 4.10
C LEU A 2 -4.32 -11.72 4.69
N ASP A 3 -5.44 -11.87 4.02
CA ASP A 3 -6.46 -12.85 4.39
C ASP A 3 -6.32 -14.15 3.57
N LEU A 4 -7.22 -15.12 3.81
CA LEU A 4 -7.23 -16.40 3.10
C LEU A 4 -7.62 -16.31 1.61
N GLN A 5 -7.92 -15.10 1.13
CA GLN A 5 -8.34 -14.79 -0.24
C GLN A 5 -7.32 -13.86 -0.93
N ASP A 6 -6.10 -13.77 -0.40
CA ASP A 6 -4.99 -12.93 -0.87
C ASP A 6 -5.32 -11.42 -0.91
N ARG A 7 -6.36 -10.99 -0.20
CA ARG A 7 -6.70 -9.57 -0.06
C ARG A 7 -5.78 -8.94 0.98
N THR A 8 -5.33 -7.73 0.69
CA THR A 8 -4.46 -6.97 1.58
C THR A 8 -5.25 -5.95 2.36
N PHE A 9 -5.00 -5.90 3.66
CA PHE A 9 -5.60 -4.94 4.57
C PHE A 9 -4.54 -4.15 5.33
N CYS A 10 -4.77 -2.86 5.49
CA CYS A 10 -3.95 -1.97 6.31
C CYS A 10 -4.87 -1.24 7.31
N TRP A 11 -4.29 -0.77 8.41
CA TRP A 11 -4.96 0.06 9.41
C TRP A 11 -3.93 0.93 10.10
N GLY A 12 -4.38 1.94 10.83
CA GLY A 12 -3.59 2.93 11.54
C GLY A 12 -3.56 4.27 10.81
N ALA A 13 -2.41 4.95 10.90
CA ALA A 13 -2.21 6.27 10.31
C ALA A 13 -2.28 6.24 8.78
N ASN A 14 -2.89 7.27 8.17
CA ASN A 14 -3.05 7.36 6.72
C ASN A 14 -2.76 8.77 6.15
N SER A 15 -2.04 9.63 6.86
CA SER A 15 -1.87 11.05 6.50
C SER A 15 -1.28 11.29 5.10
N VAL A 16 -0.68 10.27 4.48
CA VAL A 16 -0.07 10.32 3.14
C VAL A 16 -0.50 9.13 2.27
N GLY A 17 -1.62 8.48 2.60
CA GLY A 17 -2.17 7.37 1.82
C GLY A 17 -1.50 6.02 2.06
N GLN A 18 -0.76 5.86 3.16
CA GLN A 18 -0.02 4.62 3.46
C GLN A 18 -0.92 3.40 3.75
N LEU A 19 -2.23 3.60 3.93
CA LEU A 19 -3.19 2.50 3.98
C LEU A 19 -3.52 1.94 2.59
N GLY A 20 -3.28 2.70 1.51
CA GLY A 20 -3.50 2.22 0.15
C GLY A 20 -4.98 2.08 -0.24
N ASP A 21 -5.90 2.64 0.53
CA ASP A 21 -7.36 2.53 0.33
C ASP A 21 -7.95 3.66 -0.52
N GLY A 22 -7.10 4.50 -1.12
CA GLY A 22 -7.50 5.67 -1.90
C GLY A 22 -7.82 6.91 -1.06
N THR A 23 -7.75 6.83 0.27
CA THR A 23 -8.03 7.94 1.17
C THR A 23 -6.75 8.44 1.84
N THR A 24 -6.88 9.52 2.63
CA THR A 24 -5.84 9.96 3.58
C THR A 24 -6.35 9.99 5.03
N ASP A 25 -7.46 9.29 5.29
CA ASP A 25 -8.09 9.22 6.60
C ASP A 25 -7.55 8.01 7.37
N ALA A 26 -7.14 8.24 8.62
CA ALA A 26 -6.68 7.15 9.48
C ALA A 26 -7.85 6.19 9.78
N SER A 27 -7.53 4.91 9.92
CA SER A 27 -8.52 3.90 10.30
C SER A 27 -8.02 3.12 11.51
N LEU A 28 -8.88 2.94 12.52
CA LEU A 28 -8.59 2.03 13.64
C LEU A 28 -8.94 0.57 13.31
N GLU A 29 -9.65 0.35 12.20
CA GLU A 29 -10.09 -0.94 11.72
C GLU A 29 -9.40 -1.31 10.39
N PRO A 30 -9.27 -2.61 10.05
CA PRO A 30 -8.71 -3.03 8.77
C PRO A 30 -9.51 -2.48 7.58
N VAL A 31 -8.83 -1.71 6.72
CA VAL A 31 -9.34 -1.28 5.41
C VAL A 31 -8.61 -2.01 4.31
N GLN A 32 -9.31 -2.31 3.23
CA GLN A 32 -8.73 -3.04 2.11
C GLN A 32 -7.86 -2.10 1.26
N VAL A 33 -6.64 -2.54 0.93
CA VAL A 33 -5.79 -1.87 -0.05
C VAL A 33 -6.46 -1.97 -1.42
N THR A 34 -6.59 -0.85 -2.12
CA THR A 34 -7.14 -0.76 -3.46
C THR A 34 -6.10 -1.21 -4.47
N SER A 35 -6.17 -2.48 -4.84
CA SER A 35 -5.34 -3.05 -5.91
C SER A 35 -6.09 -4.15 -6.65
N THR A 36 -5.76 -4.33 -7.94
CA THR A 36 -6.17 -5.49 -8.73
C THR A 36 -5.21 -6.67 -8.57
N LEU A 37 -4.10 -6.49 -7.85
CA LEU A 37 -3.07 -7.49 -7.62
C LEU A 37 -3.37 -8.31 -6.36
N ALA A 38 -3.18 -9.63 -6.47
CA ALA A 38 -3.10 -10.54 -5.33
C ALA A 38 -1.65 -10.60 -4.84
N PHE A 39 -1.36 -9.96 -3.70
CA PHE A 39 -0.01 -9.87 -3.16
C PHE A 39 0.36 -11.14 -2.39
N ALA A 40 1.53 -11.71 -2.69
CA ALA A 40 2.09 -12.86 -2.00
C ALA A 40 2.98 -12.45 -0.83
N ARG A 41 3.61 -11.26 -0.91
CA ARG A 41 4.40 -10.68 0.18
C ARG A 41 4.19 -9.17 0.23
N LEU A 42 4.33 -8.63 1.44
CA LEU A 42 4.21 -7.21 1.73
C LEU A 42 5.46 -6.73 2.46
N ALA A 43 5.86 -5.50 2.20
CA ALA A 43 6.83 -4.74 2.97
C ALA A 43 6.20 -3.39 3.34
N ILE A 44 6.17 -3.07 4.63
CA ILE A 44 5.59 -1.83 5.15
C ILE A 44 6.72 -0.97 5.69
N GLY A 45 6.88 0.23 5.13
CA GLY A 45 7.74 1.28 5.67
C GLY A 45 6.95 2.22 6.59
N ASN A 46 7.60 3.28 7.08
CA ASN A 46 6.96 4.25 8.00
C ASN A 46 5.69 4.90 7.41
N ASN A 47 5.72 5.22 6.12
CA ASN A 47 4.69 6.00 5.44
C ASN A 47 4.39 5.49 4.02
N HIS A 48 4.82 4.28 3.68
CA HIS A 48 4.55 3.66 2.38
C HIS A 48 4.46 2.14 2.56
N GLY A 49 3.77 1.47 1.65
CA GLY A 49 3.70 0.02 1.56
C GLY A 49 4.07 -0.44 0.16
N CYS A 50 4.67 -1.62 0.05
CA CYS A 50 4.89 -2.28 -1.22
C CYS A 50 4.43 -3.73 -1.13
N GLY A 51 3.76 -4.19 -2.18
CA GLY A 51 3.35 -5.58 -2.36
C GLY A 51 3.99 -6.18 -3.62
N ILE A 52 4.31 -7.47 -3.55
CA ILE A 52 4.77 -8.25 -4.71
C ILE A 52 3.87 -9.47 -4.90
N THR A 53 3.43 -9.71 -6.13
CA THR A 53 2.65 -10.90 -6.51
C THR A 53 3.56 -12.12 -6.64
N SER A 54 2.97 -13.32 -6.68
CA SER A 54 3.72 -14.56 -6.97
C SER A 54 4.37 -14.55 -8.37
N GLY A 55 3.80 -13.80 -9.31
CA GLY A 55 4.33 -13.58 -10.65
C GLY A 55 5.40 -12.48 -10.74
N GLY A 56 5.78 -11.87 -9.62
CA GLY A 56 6.84 -10.85 -9.56
C GLY A 56 6.41 -9.43 -9.93
N LEU A 57 5.11 -9.16 -10.07
CA LEU A 57 4.61 -7.80 -10.25
C LEU A 57 4.67 -7.06 -8.92
N VAL A 58 5.15 -5.82 -8.93
CA VAL A 58 5.31 -4.97 -7.73
C VAL A 58 4.41 -3.76 -7.85
N GLN A 59 3.76 -3.40 -6.74
CA GLN A 59 3.05 -2.13 -6.57
C GLN A 59 3.43 -1.54 -5.22
N CYS A 60 3.67 -0.23 -5.19
CA CYS A 60 3.92 0.52 -3.98
C CYS A 60 2.93 1.69 -3.87
N TRP A 61 2.53 2.00 -2.63
CA TRP A 61 1.59 3.07 -2.29
C TRP A 61 2.05 3.84 -1.04
N GLY A 62 1.45 4.98 -0.78
CA GLY A 62 1.73 5.92 0.29
C GLY A 62 2.62 7.09 -0.13
N ALA A 63 3.45 7.55 0.80
CA ALA A 63 4.39 8.64 0.58
C ALA A 63 5.35 8.31 -0.57
N ASN A 64 5.70 9.33 -1.35
CA ASN A 64 6.70 9.23 -2.43
C ASN A 64 7.66 10.43 -2.50
N GLY A 65 7.71 11.29 -1.48
CA GLY A 65 8.48 12.55 -1.54
C GLY A 65 9.98 12.40 -1.84
N VAL A 66 10.56 11.21 -1.68
CA VAL A 66 11.96 10.89 -2.01
C VAL A 66 12.09 9.77 -3.05
N GLY A 67 11.01 9.44 -3.76
CA GLY A 67 11.00 8.41 -4.80
C GLY A 67 10.89 6.97 -4.27
N GLN A 68 10.44 6.78 -3.03
CA GLN A 68 10.34 5.46 -2.39
C GLN A 68 9.39 4.48 -3.11
N LEU A 69 8.48 4.96 -3.98
CA LEU A 69 7.61 4.09 -4.75
C LEU A 69 8.27 3.53 -6.02
N GLY A 70 9.41 4.10 -6.44
CA GLY A 70 10.16 3.62 -7.60
C GLY A 70 9.46 3.80 -8.95
N ASP A 71 8.41 4.62 -9.03
CA ASP A 71 7.63 4.86 -10.26
C ASP A 71 8.21 5.97 -11.16
N GLY A 72 9.42 6.43 -10.86
CA GLY A 72 10.07 7.55 -11.57
C GLY A 72 9.51 8.93 -11.20
N THR A 73 8.62 9.01 -10.20
CA THR A 73 8.04 10.26 -9.71
C THR A 73 8.35 10.48 -8.23
N THR A 74 7.96 11.64 -7.71
CA THR A 74 8.01 11.96 -6.28
C THR A 74 6.62 12.27 -5.70
N THR A 75 5.56 11.84 -6.38
CA THR A 75 4.17 12.11 -6.01
C THR A 75 3.60 10.98 -5.19
N ASN A 76 3.02 11.30 -4.03
CA ASN A 76 2.35 10.31 -3.15
C ASN A 76 1.25 9.57 -3.92
N ARG A 77 1.04 8.28 -3.62
CA ARG A 77 0.03 7.43 -4.27
C ARG A 77 -0.83 6.76 -3.21
N PRO A 78 -2.08 7.20 -2.97
CA PRO A 78 -2.92 6.58 -1.96
C PRO A 78 -3.47 5.19 -2.36
N THR A 79 -3.03 4.62 -3.49
CA THR A 79 -3.38 3.30 -4.03
C THR A 79 -2.19 2.68 -4.73
#